data_AF-A0A5P2CX59-F1
#
_entry.id   AF-A0A5P2CX59-F1
#
_cell.length_a   1.000
_cell.length_b   1.000
_cell.length_c   1.000
_cell.angle_alpha   90.00
_cell.angle_beta   90.00
_cell.angle_gamma   90.00
#
_symmetry.space_group_name_H-M   'P 1'
#
loop_
_entity.id
_entity.type
_entity.pdbx_description
1 polymer ?
#
loop_
_entity_poly.entity_id
_entity_poly.type
_entity_poly.pdbx_seq_one_letter_code
_entity_poly.pdbx_strand_id
1 'polypeptide(L)'
;MPLLIEAIITAETPQDMVGYTLDGHVEESTILFECAPPAVGVIMAALAGDLSILARDVLLQTLWFVAAGSSDYGPSPRGESLGEGCRHHVQDGFWSLVQIGLTGTAEDAETVADICESFGLGGDKAVFYTAELRDRVHAKTKRGRRV
;
A
#
# COMPACT_ATOMS: atom_id res chain seq x y z
N MET A 1 2.26 25.60 6.97
CA MET A 1 2.92 24.33 7.28
C MET A 1 2.00 23.25 6.75
N PRO A 2 2.39 22.51 5.70
CA PRO A 2 1.58 21.41 5.19
C PRO A 2 1.42 20.34 6.28
N LEU A 3 0.29 19.64 6.26
CA LEU A 3 0.09 18.47 7.12
C LEU A 3 0.96 17.31 6.62
N LEU A 4 1.22 16.33 7.48
CA LEU A 4 2.20 15.27 7.20
C LEU A 4 1.92 14.51 5.88
N ILE A 5 0.67 14.12 5.62
CA ILE A 5 0.29 13.46 4.38
C ILE A 5 0.34 14.41 3.18
N GLU A 6 -0.04 15.68 3.36
CA GLU A 6 0.00 16.69 2.30
C GLU A 6 1.43 16.91 1.82
N ALA A 7 2.39 17.04 2.75
CA ALA A 7 3.81 17.17 2.43
C ALA A 7 4.32 15.98 1.61
N ILE A 8 3.90 14.75 1.94
CA ILE A 8 4.25 13.54 1.20
C ILE A 8 3.64 13.57 -0.22
N ILE A 9 2.36 13.86 -0.36
CA ILE A 9 1.64 13.83 -1.65
C ILE A 9 2.18 14.88 -2.62
N THR A 10 2.58 16.05 -2.11
CA THR A 10 3.09 17.15 -2.95
C THR A 10 4.60 17.11 -3.19
N ALA A 11 5.31 16.12 -2.63
CA ALA A 11 6.77 16.06 -2.74
C ALA A 11 7.21 15.71 -4.17
N GLU A 12 8.08 16.55 -4.73
CA GLU A 12 8.75 16.28 -6.01
C GLU A 12 10.17 15.75 -5.81
N THR A 13 10.78 16.06 -4.67
CA THR A 13 12.16 15.69 -4.33
C THR A 13 12.26 15.06 -2.94
N PRO A 14 13.32 14.26 -2.67
CA PRO A 14 13.58 13.74 -1.32
C PRO A 14 13.71 14.82 -0.24
N GLN A 15 14.19 16.01 -0.61
CA GLN A 15 14.35 17.14 0.30
C GLN A 15 13.00 17.67 0.80
N ASP A 16 11.95 17.60 -0.02
CA ASP A 16 10.61 18.05 0.34
C ASP A 16 9.97 17.17 1.43
N MET A 17 10.44 15.92 1.56
CA MET A 17 9.93 14.93 2.51
C MET A 17 10.72 14.86 3.82
N VAL A 18 11.80 15.64 3.98
CA VAL A 18 12.63 15.56 5.19
C VAL A 18 11.79 15.92 6.41
N GLY A 19 11.66 14.95 7.33
CA GLY A 19 10.86 15.09 8.55
C GLY A 19 9.37 14.75 8.40
N TYR A 20 8.93 14.32 7.22
CA TYR A 20 7.57 13.88 6.96
C TYR A 20 7.55 12.36 6.65
N THR A 21 7.16 11.56 7.64
CA THR A 21 7.04 10.09 7.53
C THR A 21 5.75 9.61 8.19
N LEU A 22 5.14 8.55 7.67
CA LEU A 22 3.97 7.89 8.27
C LEU A 22 4.36 6.79 9.27
N ASP A 23 5.65 6.43 9.31
CA ASP A 23 6.22 5.49 10.28
C ASP A 23 6.02 5.98 11.71
N GLY A 24 5.57 5.10 12.60
CA GLY A 24 5.22 5.42 13.99
C GLY A 24 3.98 6.32 14.14
N HIS A 25 3.28 6.63 13.06
CA HIS A 25 2.04 7.43 13.10
C HIS A 25 0.81 6.63 12.71
N VAL A 26 0.91 5.78 11.69
CA VAL A 26 -0.19 4.93 11.20
C VAL A 26 -0.07 3.53 11.79
N GLU A 27 1.15 3.03 11.83
CA GLU A 27 1.54 1.76 12.43
C GLU A 27 2.93 1.88 13.06
N GLU A 28 3.23 1.01 14.02
CA GLU A 28 4.58 0.80 14.50
C GLU A 28 4.84 -0.71 14.63
N SER A 29 5.83 -1.21 13.90
CA SER A 29 6.17 -2.65 13.91
C SER A 29 4.95 -3.54 13.65
N THR A 30 4.11 -3.18 12.68
CA THR A 30 2.86 -3.86 12.31
C THR A 30 1.72 -3.73 13.34
N ILE A 31 1.90 -2.93 14.41
CA ILE A 31 0.82 -2.59 15.34
C ILE A 31 0.07 -1.38 14.78
N LEU A 32 -1.21 -1.56 14.42
CA LEU A 32 -2.04 -0.48 13.88
C LEU A 32 -2.52 0.48 14.98
N PHE A 33 -2.48 1.77 14.69
CA PHE A 33 -3.06 2.80 15.55
C PHE A 33 -4.47 3.20 15.10
N GLU A 34 -5.24 3.87 15.97
CA GLU A 34 -6.65 4.20 15.70
C GLU A 34 -6.87 5.06 14.45
N CYS A 35 -5.85 5.81 14.02
CA CYS A 35 -5.89 6.60 12.80
C CYS A 35 -5.65 5.77 11.52
N ALA A 36 -5.32 4.48 11.62
CA ALA A 36 -4.96 3.67 10.47
C ALA A 36 -6.08 3.57 9.42
N PRO A 37 -7.35 3.23 9.76
CA PRO A 37 -8.42 3.18 8.77
C PRO A 37 -8.61 4.50 8.00
N PRO A 38 -8.79 5.67 8.65
CA PRO A 38 -8.94 6.92 7.89
C PRO A 38 -7.66 7.31 7.14
N ALA A 39 -6.46 7.02 7.66
CA ALA A 39 -5.21 7.27 6.95
C ALA A 39 -5.13 6.42 5.67
N VAL A 40 -5.45 5.14 5.73
CA VAL A 40 -5.53 4.24 4.56
C VAL A 40 -6.50 4.78 3.52
N GLY A 41 -7.68 5.29 3.94
CA GLY A 41 -8.61 5.94 3.02
C GLY A 41 -7.99 7.12 2.25
N VAL A 42 -7.22 7.97 2.94
CA VAL A 42 -6.50 9.10 2.30
C VAL A 42 -5.39 8.61 1.38
N ILE A 43 -4.62 7.60 1.81
CA ILE A 43 -3.53 7.01 1.02
C ILE A 43 -4.09 6.42 -0.28
N MET A 44 -5.19 5.66 -0.21
CA MET A 44 -5.84 5.08 -1.38
C MET A 44 -6.37 6.15 -2.35
N ALA A 45 -6.94 7.23 -1.82
CA ALA A 45 -7.37 8.37 -2.63
C ALA A 45 -6.18 9.06 -3.32
N ALA A 46 -5.05 9.20 -2.62
CA ALA A 46 -3.83 9.78 -3.19
C ALA A 46 -3.22 8.90 -4.29
N LEU A 47 -3.15 7.59 -4.07
CA LEU A 47 -2.64 6.61 -5.05
C LEU A 47 -3.48 6.53 -6.33
N ALA A 48 -4.76 6.91 -6.27
CA ALA A 48 -5.61 7.04 -7.46
C ALA A 48 -5.32 8.29 -8.30
N GLY A 49 -4.57 9.25 -7.75
CA GLY A 49 -4.15 10.47 -8.43
C GLY A 49 -2.74 10.40 -9.02
N ASP A 50 -2.29 11.52 -9.57
CA ASP A 50 -0.94 11.66 -10.08
C ASP A 50 0.03 11.97 -8.92
N LEU A 51 0.96 11.04 -8.68
CA LEU A 51 2.00 11.15 -7.67
C LEU A 51 3.38 11.04 -8.31
N SER A 52 4.35 11.75 -7.73
CA SER A 52 5.76 11.47 -7.98
C SER A 52 6.07 10.00 -7.62
N ILE A 53 7.10 9.43 -8.24
CA ILE A 53 7.54 8.05 -7.95
C ILE A 53 7.85 7.92 -6.45
N LEU A 54 8.57 8.91 -5.91
CA LEU A 54 8.94 8.96 -4.50
C LEU A 54 7.74 8.92 -3.55
N ALA A 55 6.73 9.77 -3.79
CA ALA A 55 5.52 9.81 -2.96
C ALA A 55 4.76 8.48 -3.06
N ARG A 56 4.64 7.91 -4.25
CA ARG A 56 4.00 6.61 -4.47
C ARG A 56 4.68 5.50 -3.71
N ASP A 57 6.01 5.43 -3.74
CA ASP A 57 6.77 4.39 -3.05
C ASP A 57 6.53 4.42 -1.54
N VAL A 58 6.56 5.62 -0.93
CA VAL A 58 6.29 5.80 0.50
C VAL A 58 4.87 5.39 0.88
N LEU A 59 3.90 5.75 0.05
CA LEU A 59 2.50 5.41 0.28
C LEU A 59 2.23 3.90 0.12
N LEU A 60 2.80 3.25 -0.90
CA LEU A 60 2.70 1.80 -1.08
C LEU A 60 3.40 1.04 0.06
N GLN A 61 4.58 1.49 0.48
CA GLN A 61 5.30 0.90 1.60
C GLN A 61 4.49 1.01 2.90
N THR A 62 3.87 2.16 3.16
CA THR A 62 2.99 2.33 4.32
C THR A 62 1.80 1.36 4.27
N LEU A 63 1.15 1.21 3.11
CA LEU A 63 0.05 0.25 2.95
C LEU A 63 0.51 -1.19 3.17
N TRP A 64 1.71 -1.54 2.74
CA TRP A 64 2.28 -2.88 2.94
C TRP A 64 2.45 -3.21 4.42
N PHE A 65 3.01 -2.29 5.22
CA PHE A 65 3.10 -2.49 6.67
C PHE A 65 1.74 -2.57 7.35
N VAL A 66 0.79 -1.73 6.94
CA VAL A 66 -0.58 -1.81 7.45
C VAL A 66 -1.24 -3.14 7.10
N ALA A 67 -1.02 -3.65 5.88
CA ALA A 67 -1.52 -4.94 5.44
C ALA A 67 -0.94 -6.08 6.29
N ALA A 68 0.36 -6.05 6.55
CA ALA A 68 1.05 -7.02 7.41
C ALA A 68 0.52 -7.00 8.85
N GLY A 69 0.20 -5.80 9.38
CA GLY A 69 -0.40 -5.64 10.71
C GLY A 69 -1.88 -5.97 10.82
N SER A 70 -2.58 -6.02 9.68
CA SER A 70 -4.02 -6.28 9.63
C SER A 70 -4.39 -7.76 9.79
N SER A 71 -3.42 -8.68 9.81
CA SER A 71 -3.65 -10.12 9.91
C SER A 71 -4.05 -10.62 11.29
N ASP A 72 -4.04 -9.76 12.32
CA ASP A 72 -4.46 -10.14 13.67
C ASP A 72 -6.01 -10.23 13.75
N TYR A 73 -6.52 -11.43 13.46
CA TYR A 73 -7.92 -11.81 13.54
C TYR A 73 -8.40 -11.87 15.00
N GLY A 74 -8.73 -10.72 15.57
CA GLY A 74 -9.41 -10.62 16.86
C GLY A 74 -10.61 -9.67 16.79
N PRO A 75 -11.82 -10.09 17.21
CA PRO A 75 -12.92 -9.15 17.33
C PRO A 75 -12.56 -8.06 18.34
N SER A 76 -12.56 -6.80 17.89
CA SER A 76 -12.47 -5.67 18.80
C SER A 76 -13.76 -5.62 19.62
N PRO A 77 -13.71 -5.48 20.96
CA PRO A 77 -14.91 -5.33 21.79
C PRO A 77 -15.70 -4.04 21.51
N ARG A 78 -15.26 -3.20 20.55
CA ARG A 78 -15.84 -1.89 20.24
C ARG A 78 -16.34 -1.71 18.80
N GLY A 79 -16.36 -2.76 17.97
CA GLY A 79 -16.83 -2.66 16.58
C GLY A 79 -15.87 -3.31 15.58
N GLU A 80 -15.89 -2.82 14.34
CA GLU A 80 -14.99 -3.22 13.26
C GLU A 80 -13.53 -3.12 13.73
N SER A 81 -12.70 -4.14 13.47
CA SER A 81 -11.27 -4.08 13.82
C SER A 81 -10.57 -3.04 12.94
N LEU A 82 -9.45 -2.49 13.42
CA LEU A 82 -8.68 -1.53 12.62
C LEU A 82 -8.23 -2.15 11.29
N GLY A 83 -7.83 -3.43 11.30
CA GLY A 83 -7.46 -4.16 10.08
C GLY A 83 -8.64 -4.36 9.12
N GLU A 84 -9.85 -4.60 9.63
CA GLU A 84 -11.06 -4.70 8.82
C GLU A 84 -11.42 -3.35 8.17
N GLY A 85 -11.36 -2.25 8.92
CA GLY A 85 -11.57 -0.90 8.38
C GLY A 85 -10.52 -0.51 7.33
N CYS A 86 -9.26 -0.89 7.55
CA CYS A 86 -8.20 -0.71 6.54
C CYS A 86 -8.52 -1.55 5.29
N ARG A 87 -8.87 -2.83 5.46
CA ARG A 87 -9.20 -3.71 4.34
C ARG A 87 -10.35 -3.15 3.50
N HIS A 88 -11.39 -2.59 4.13
CA HIS A 88 -12.52 -2.00 3.43
C HIS A 88 -12.06 -0.92 2.43
N HIS A 89 -11.26 0.04 2.89
CA HIS A 89 -10.75 1.10 2.03
C HIS A 89 -9.84 0.59 0.90
N VAL A 90 -9.01 -0.41 1.19
CA VAL A 90 -8.11 -0.99 0.18
C VAL A 90 -8.90 -1.81 -0.84
N GLN A 91 -9.95 -2.50 -0.41
CA GLN A 91 -10.86 -3.25 -1.27
C GLN A 91 -11.60 -2.32 -2.25
N ASP A 92 -12.04 -1.15 -1.80
CA ASP A 92 -12.68 -0.14 -2.66
C ASP A 92 -11.72 0.39 -3.75
N GLY A 93 -10.45 0.57 -3.40
CA GLY A 93 -9.41 1.01 -4.34
C GLY A 93 -8.60 -0.11 -4.99
N PHE A 94 -9.06 -1.36 -4.91
CA PHE A 94 -8.33 -2.54 -5.40
C PHE A 94 -7.87 -2.39 -6.85
N TRP A 95 -8.71 -1.86 -7.74
CA TRP A 95 -8.31 -1.69 -9.14
C TRP A 95 -7.20 -0.67 -9.36
N SER A 96 -7.18 0.40 -8.57
CA SER A 96 -6.10 1.37 -8.62
C SER A 96 -4.77 0.72 -8.24
N LEU A 97 -4.75 -0.11 -7.20
CA LEU A 97 -3.55 -0.85 -6.79
C LEU A 97 -3.07 -1.82 -7.86
N VAL A 98 -3.96 -2.65 -8.40
CA VAL A 98 -3.60 -3.58 -9.49
C VAL A 98 -3.05 -2.82 -10.69
N GLN A 99 -3.66 -1.70 -11.07
CA GLN A 99 -3.17 -0.87 -12.16
C GLN A 99 -1.77 -0.31 -11.88
N ILE A 100 -1.51 0.15 -10.65
CA ILE A 100 -0.17 0.60 -10.23
C ILE A 100 0.84 -0.54 -10.40
N GLY A 101 0.56 -1.74 -9.88
CA GLY A 101 1.48 -2.87 -10.02
C GLY A 101 1.70 -3.33 -11.48
N LEU A 102 0.67 -3.27 -12.32
CA LEU A 102 0.76 -3.66 -13.73
C LEU A 102 1.45 -2.62 -14.62
N THR A 103 1.46 -1.35 -14.24
CA THR A 103 2.02 -0.28 -15.07
C THR A 103 3.32 0.30 -14.51
N GLY A 104 3.52 0.14 -13.22
CA GLY A 104 4.68 0.62 -12.47
C GLY A 104 5.90 -0.29 -12.58
N THR A 105 6.79 -0.13 -11.60
CA THR A 105 8.05 -0.87 -11.54
C THR A 105 7.83 -2.33 -11.15
N ALA A 106 8.92 -3.12 -11.13
CA ALA A 106 8.82 -4.49 -10.61
C ALA A 106 8.68 -4.52 -9.08
N GLU A 107 9.20 -3.50 -8.40
CA GLU A 107 9.03 -3.33 -6.96
C GLU A 107 7.57 -3.00 -6.66
N ASP A 108 6.95 -2.06 -7.40
CA ASP A 108 5.52 -1.76 -7.29
C ASP A 108 4.67 -3.03 -7.50
N ALA A 109 5.03 -3.86 -8.48
CA ALA A 109 4.32 -5.11 -8.75
C ALA A 109 4.43 -6.10 -7.58
N GLU A 110 5.62 -6.22 -6.98
CA GLU A 110 5.87 -7.07 -5.82
C GLU A 110 5.12 -6.57 -4.59
N THR A 111 5.24 -5.28 -4.26
CA THR A 111 4.56 -4.66 -3.12
C THR A 111 3.04 -4.74 -3.24
N VAL A 112 2.49 -4.48 -4.43
CA VAL A 112 1.04 -4.61 -4.66
C VAL A 112 0.58 -6.06 -4.52
N ALA A 113 1.35 -7.03 -4.99
CA ALA A 113 1.01 -8.44 -4.82
C ALA A 113 0.96 -8.83 -3.34
N ASP A 114 1.97 -8.42 -2.56
CA ASP A 114 2.01 -8.63 -1.11
C ASP A 114 0.80 -8.00 -0.40
N ILE A 115 0.48 -6.73 -0.71
CA ILE A 115 -0.69 -6.04 -0.14
C ILE A 115 -1.98 -6.81 -0.43
N CYS A 116 -2.17 -7.25 -1.68
CA CYS A 116 -3.36 -8.01 -2.08
C CYS A 116 -3.48 -9.34 -1.34
N GLU A 117 -2.37 -10.06 -1.16
CA GLU A 117 -2.33 -11.32 -0.44
C GLU A 117 -2.61 -11.13 1.06
N SER A 118 -1.95 -10.17 1.71
CA SER A 118 -2.11 -9.88 3.15
C SER A 118 -3.54 -9.49 3.51
N PHE A 119 -4.20 -8.67 2.70
CA PHE A 119 -5.58 -8.28 2.93
C PHE A 119 -6.61 -9.29 2.40
N GLY A 120 -6.22 -10.26 1.57
CA GLY A 120 -7.16 -11.16 0.91
C GLY A 120 -8.16 -10.44 0.00
N LEU A 121 -7.68 -9.44 -0.76
CA LEU A 121 -8.53 -8.56 -1.57
C LEU A 121 -9.13 -9.27 -2.79
N GLY A 122 -10.11 -8.64 -3.44
CA GLY A 122 -10.51 -8.90 -4.83
C GLY A 122 -11.17 -10.26 -5.14
N GLY A 123 -11.41 -11.10 -4.13
CA GLY A 123 -12.11 -12.38 -4.27
C GLY A 123 -11.48 -13.30 -5.33
N ASP A 124 -12.31 -14.01 -6.10
CA ASP A 124 -11.85 -14.98 -7.11
C ASP A 124 -10.92 -14.36 -8.18
N LYS A 125 -11.04 -13.05 -8.43
CA LYS A 125 -10.21 -12.35 -9.42
C LYS A 125 -8.82 -12.02 -8.89
N ALA A 126 -8.64 -11.88 -7.58
CA ALA A 126 -7.35 -11.50 -7.03
C ALA A 126 -6.28 -12.55 -7.26
N VAL A 127 -6.62 -13.84 -7.22
CA VAL A 127 -5.68 -14.92 -7.53
C VAL A 127 -5.05 -14.72 -8.92
N PHE A 128 -5.86 -14.34 -9.91
CA PHE A 128 -5.38 -14.09 -11.27
C PHE A 128 -4.42 -12.88 -11.32
N TYR A 129 -4.81 -11.75 -10.74
CA TYR A 129 -3.99 -10.53 -10.83
C TYR A 129 -2.73 -10.60 -9.97
N THR A 130 -2.79 -11.21 -8.79
CA THR A 130 -1.61 -11.48 -7.97
C THR A 130 -0.62 -12.37 -8.73
N ALA A 131 -1.09 -13.43 -9.40
CA ALA A 131 -0.22 -14.27 -10.22
C ALA A 131 0.43 -13.47 -11.36
N GLU A 132 -0.33 -12.63 -12.07
CA GLU A 132 0.18 -11.78 -13.14
C GLU A 132 1.26 -10.79 -12.65
N LEU A 133 1.06 -10.20 -11.46
CA LEU A 133 2.04 -9.31 -10.82
C LEU A 133 3.33 -10.07 -10.46
N ARG A 134 3.22 -11.27 -9.88
CA ARG A 134 4.38 -12.12 -9.54
C ARG A 134 5.15 -12.55 -10.79
N ASP A 135 4.46 -12.88 -11.87
CA ASP A 135 5.09 -13.25 -13.14
C ASP A 135 5.91 -12.11 -13.74
N ARG A 136 5.44 -10.85 -13.62
CA ARG A 136 6.22 -9.67 -14.01
C ARG A 136 7.53 -9.54 -13.23
N VAL A 137 7.47 -9.74 -11.91
CA VAL A 137 8.66 -9.72 -11.04
C VAL A 137 9.67 -10.75 -11.52
N HIS A 138 9.22 -11.99 -11.75
CA HIS A 138 10.07 -13.09 -12.20
C HIS A 138 10.64 -12.89 -13.61
N ALA A 139 9.87 -12.33 -14.54
CA ALA A 139 10.33 -12.04 -15.90
C ALA A 139 11.52 -11.07 -15.92
N LYS A 140 11.50 -10.05 -15.06
CA LYS A 140 12.62 -9.08 -14.94
C LYS A 140 13.86 -9.73 -14.32
N THR A 141 13.70 -10.51 -13.26
CA THR A 141 14.80 -11.23 -12.59
C THR A 141 15.51 -12.21 -13.53
N LYS A 142 14.75 -12.91 -14.38
CA LYS A 142 15.30 -13.81 -15.41
C LYS A 142 16.05 -13.06 -16.52
N ARG A 143 15.62 -11.83 -16.84
CA ARG A 143 16.28 -10.97 -17.83
C ARG A 143 17.57 -10.36 -17.28
N GLY A 144 17.61 -9.97 -16.00
CA GLY A 144 18.80 -9.45 -15.33
C GLY A 144 19.91 -10.50 -15.12
N ARG A 145 19.55 -11.78 -14.92
CA ARG A 145 20.52 -12.89 -14.81
C ARG A 145 21.17 -13.34 -16.12
N ARG A 146 20.70 -12.84 -17.26
CA ARG A 146 21.20 -13.20 -18.60
C ARG A 146 22.17 -12.17 -19.20
N VAL A 147 22.57 -11.17 -18.42
CA VAL A 147 23.53 -10.13 -18.80
C VAL A 147 24.83 -10.32 -18.02
#